data_AF-A0A8N1S9P2-F1
#
_entry.id   AF-A0A8N1S9P2-F1
#
_cell.length_a   1.000
_cell.length_b   1.000
_cell.length_c   1.000
_cell.angle_alpha   90.00
_cell.angle_beta   90.00
_cell.angle_gamma   90.00
#
_symmetry.space_group_name_H-M   'P 1'
#
loop_
_entity.id
_entity.type
_entity.pdbx_description
1 polymer ?
#
loop_
_entity_poly.entity_id
_entity_poly.type
_entity_poly.pdbx_seq_one_letter_code
_entity_poly.pdbx_strand_id
1 'polypeptide(L)'
;MSKKFRDQSSSIERSARQKRSPLLHRSNNTQCIPPKEQRTVQWTKTKKECNAIVQYYIFNFHSISVERRAVRVLSRRYTLTATGYKFLEIGINIGPPSYVEIALGDHRGQELILSLETWKGLYEQRWNIYKLLLNDYKDNFISVGPLTVRICLMNDVTLVRLESLNVCLTMIESTLRRMFALNECIDVTFDRLVRFVDTIDTKYT
;
A
#
# COMPACT_ATOMS: atom_id res chain seq x y z
N MET A 1 -42.54 -60.83 -36.18
CA MET A 1 -43.87 -61.34 -35.75
C MET A 1 -44.74 -60.17 -35.30
N SER A 2 -46.01 -60.22 -35.70
CA SER A 2 -46.98 -59.12 -35.76
C SER A 2 -47.75 -58.88 -34.46
N LYS A 3 -47.95 -57.59 -34.11
CA LYS A 3 -49.24 -56.91 -33.82
C LYS A 3 -50.25 -57.59 -32.85
N LYS A 4 -50.67 -56.89 -31.78
CA LYS A 4 -51.99 -56.17 -31.68
C LYS A 4 -52.45 -55.81 -30.23
N PHE A 5 -53.19 -54.69 -30.20
CA PHE A 5 -54.36 -54.26 -29.38
C PHE A 5 -54.25 -54.22 -27.84
N ARG A 6 -54.46 -53.08 -27.16
CA ARG A 6 -55.62 -52.15 -27.04
C ARG A 6 -56.73 -52.75 -26.17
N ASP A 7 -57.05 -52.07 -25.06
CA ASP A 7 -58.39 -51.86 -24.50
C ASP A 7 -58.31 -50.69 -23.49
N GLN A 8 -59.09 -49.61 -23.67
CA GLN A 8 -60.46 -49.38 -23.15
C GLN A 8 -60.49 -49.26 -21.62
N SER A 9 -61.24 -48.41 -20.93
CA SER A 9 -62.17 -47.30 -21.19
C SER A 9 -62.69 -46.89 -19.79
N SER A 10 -63.27 -45.69 -19.67
CA SER A 10 -64.31 -45.32 -18.68
C SER A 10 -63.84 -45.11 -17.21
N SER A 11 -64.51 -44.34 -16.35
CA SER A 11 -65.42 -43.20 -16.43
C SER A 11 -65.77 -42.84 -14.97
N ILE A 12 -65.97 -41.56 -14.67
CA ILE A 12 -66.96 -41.00 -13.73
C ILE A 12 -66.78 -41.14 -12.18
N GLU A 13 -66.73 -39.94 -11.58
CA GLU A 13 -67.25 -39.46 -10.27
C GLU A 13 -66.76 -40.05 -8.93
N ARG A 14 -66.25 -39.16 -8.05
CA ARG A 14 -66.97 -38.67 -6.85
C ARG A 14 -66.13 -37.67 -6.03
N SER A 15 -66.83 -36.65 -5.53
CA SER A 15 -66.37 -35.60 -4.62
C SER A 15 -66.47 -36.04 -3.15
N ALA A 16 -65.46 -35.78 -2.32
CA ALA A 16 -65.60 -35.55 -0.88
C ALA A 16 -64.32 -34.96 -0.24
N ARG A 17 -64.54 -34.07 0.73
CA ARG A 17 -63.59 -33.18 1.43
C ARG A 17 -62.50 -33.88 2.28
N GLN A 18 -61.27 -33.38 2.12
CA GLN A 18 -60.42 -32.76 3.16
C GLN A 18 -59.92 -33.60 4.36
N LYS A 19 -58.60 -33.90 4.41
CA LYS A 19 -57.66 -33.53 5.50
C LYS A 19 -56.26 -34.17 5.36
N ARG A 20 -55.25 -33.32 5.62
CA ARG A 20 -53.87 -33.57 6.15
C ARG A 20 -52.80 -34.10 5.18
N SER A 21 -51.83 -33.21 4.90
CA SER A 21 -50.53 -33.41 4.25
C SER A 21 -49.59 -34.33 5.04
N PRO A 22 -48.55 -34.95 4.42
CA PRO A 22 -47.21 -34.35 4.52
C PRO A 22 -46.23 -34.61 3.33
N LEU A 23 -45.37 -33.61 3.10
CA LEU A 23 -43.95 -33.64 2.70
C LEU A 23 -43.44 -34.36 1.42
N LEU A 24 -42.41 -33.69 0.86
CA LEU A 24 -41.34 -34.10 -0.07
C LEU A 24 -41.53 -33.95 -1.61
N HIS A 25 -40.73 -32.98 -2.11
CA HIS A 25 -39.99 -32.93 -3.37
C HIS A 25 -40.71 -33.08 -4.71
N ARG A 26 -40.83 -31.94 -5.42
CA ARG A 26 -40.44 -31.87 -6.84
C ARG A 26 -39.91 -30.48 -7.22
N SER A 27 -38.62 -30.48 -7.50
CA SER A 27 -37.82 -29.55 -8.31
C SER A 27 -38.57 -28.44 -9.08
N ASN A 28 -38.25 -27.18 -8.78
CA ASN A 28 -38.20 -26.12 -9.78
C ASN A 28 -36.80 -25.49 -9.76
N ASN A 29 -36.10 -25.63 -10.89
CA ASN A 29 -34.94 -24.83 -11.23
C ASN A 29 -35.28 -23.35 -11.07
N THR A 30 -34.68 -22.70 -10.09
CA THR A 30 -34.48 -21.25 -10.13
C THR A 30 -32.99 -21.05 -10.03
N GLN A 31 -32.40 -20.75 -11.17
CA GLN A 31 -31.03 -20.30 -11.31
C GLN A 31 -30.87 -19.07 -10.40
N CYS A 32 -30.13 -19.21 -9.29
CA CYS A 32 -29.79 -18.09 -8.43
C CYS A 32 -28.84 -17.18 -9.22
N ILE A 33 -29.41 -16.17 -9.89
CA ILE A 33 -28.65 -15.01 -10.33
C ILE A 33 -28.56 -14.10 -9.10
N PRO A 34 -27.39 -13.92 -8.47
CA PRO A 34 -27.28 -13.02 -7.33
C PRO A 34 -27.53 -11.57 -7.80
N PRO A 35 -28.24 -10.73 -7.01
CA PRO A 35 -28.45 -9.33 -7.36
C PRO A 35 -27.10 -8.64 -7.51
N LYS A 36 -26.84 -8.05 -8.68
CA LYS A 36 -25.60 -7.29 -8.97
C LYS A 36 -25.44 -6.02 -8.12
N GLU A 37 -26.45 -5.68 -7.33
CA GLU A 37 -26.55 -4.41 -6.59
C GLU A 37 -26.03 -4.49 -5.15
N GLN A 38 -25.96 -5.68 -4.55
CA GLN A 38 -25.39 -5.83 -3.20
C GLN A 38 -23.85 -5.80 -3.20
N ARG A 39 -23.21 -6.21 -4.31
CA ARG A 39 -21.75 -6.14 -4.44
C ARG A 39 -21.26 -4.69 -4.43
N THR A 40 -21.91 -3.78 -5.16
CA THR A 40 -21.51 -2.36 -5.22
C THR A 40 -21.64 -1.65 -3.88
N VAL A 41 -22.68 -1.94 -3.09
CA VAL A 41 -22.84 -1.37 -1.74
C VAL A 41 -21.79 -1.91 -0.79
N GLN A 42 -21.44 -3.20 -0.88
CA GLN A 42 -20.39 -3.78 -0.06
C GLN A 42 -19.00 -3.28 -0.46
N TRP A 43 -18.70 -3.12 -1.76
CA TRP A 43 -17.45 -2.51 -2.26
C TRP A 43 -17.31 -1.04 -1.85
N THR A 44 -18.40 -0.27 -1.87
CA THR A 44 -18.36 1.14 -1.46
C THR A 44 -18.26 1.28 0.06
N LYS A 45 -18.87 0.36 0.83
CA LYS A 45 -18.73 0.29 2.28
C LYS A 45 -17.31 -0.10 2.69
N THR A 46 -16.73 -1.14 2.10
CA THR A 46 -15.34 -1.54 2.35
C THR A 46 -14.34 -0.51 1.84
N LYS A 47 -14.62 0.20 0.73
CA LYS A 47 -13.77 1.33 0.28
C LYS A 47 -13.86 2.54 1.21
N LYS A 48 -15.04 2.85 1.75
CA LYS A 48 -15.20 3.89 2.79
C LYS A 48 -14.51 3.49 4.08
N GLU A 49 -14.59 2.24 4.49
CA GLU A 49 -13.91 1.70 5.67
C GLU A 49 -12.39 1.68 5.47
N CYS A 50 -11.88 1.19 4.34
CA CYS A 50 -10.45 1.27 4.01
C CYS A 50 -9.96 2.71 3.92
N ASN A 51 -10.72 3.63 3.31
CA ASN A 51 -10.37 5.05 3.29
C ASN A 51 -10.40 5.66 4.69
N ALA A 52 -11.37 5.32 5.53
CA ALA A 52 -11.44 5.80 6.91
C ALA A 52 -10.27 5.26 7.76
N ILE A 53 -9.88 4.01 7.55
CA ILE A 53 -8.72 3.38 8.20
C ILE A 53 -7.43 4.06 7.73
N VAL A 54 -7.23 4.23 6.42
CA VAL A 54 -6.06 4.92 5.86
C VAL A 54 -6.02 6.39 6.33
N GLN A 55 -7.16 7.09 6.34
CA GLN A 55 -7.26 8.46 6.85
C GLN A 55 -7.02 8.53 8.37
N TYR A 56 -7.47 7.53 9.14
CA TYR A 56 -7.18 7.44 10.58
C TYR A 56 -5.69 7.21 10.84
N TYR A 57 -5.03 6.35 10.07
CA TYR A 57 -3.57 6.18 10.15
C TYR A 57 -2.82 7.44 9.72
N ILE A 58 -3.25 8.12 8.65
CA ILE A 58 -2.67 9.39 8.19
C ILE A 58 -2.89 10.50 9.23
N PHE A 59 -4.08 10.59 9.82
CA PHE A 59 -4.40 11.59 10.85
C PHE A 59 -3.67 11.32 12.17
N ASN A 60 -3.55 10.06 12.59
CA ASN A 60 -2.73 9.70 13.75
C ASN A 60 -1.23 9.89 13.48
N PHE A 61 -0.77 9.64 12.27
CA PHE A 61 0.58 9.99 11.85
C PHE A 61 0.81 11.51 11.96
N HIS A 62 -0.16 12.32 11.54
CA HIS A 62 -0.10 13.78 11.71
C HIS A 62 -0.17 14.22 13.18
N SER A 63 -1.00 13.62 14.04
CA SER A 63 -1.14 14.04 15.44
C SER A 63 0.02 13.59 16.33
N ILE A 64 0.66 12.45 16.05
CA ILE A 64 1.87 11.98 16.76
C ILE A 64 3.12 12.75 16.31
N SER A 65 3.18 13.16 15.04
CA SER A 65 4.33 13.84 14.42
C SER A 65 4.53 15.30 14.88
N VAL A 66 3.50 15.97 15.38
CA VAL A 66 3.55 17.43 15.63
C VAL A 66 4.32 17.82 16.90
N GLU A 67 4.53 16.93 17.89
CA GLU A 67 5.18 17.33 19.16
C GLU A 67 6.33 16.45 19.67
N ARG A 68 6.61 15.29 19.05
CA ARG A 68 7.80 14.50 19.40
C ARG A 68 8.49 14.08 18.10
N ARG A 69 9.77 14.41 17.95
CA ARG A 69 10.61 13.71 16.96
C ARG A 69 10.40 12.22 17.21
N ALA A 70 9.81 11.53 16.25
CA ALA A 70 9.53 10.11 16.39
C ALA A 70 10.84 9.39 16.72
N VAL A 71 10.85 8.68 17.85
CA VAL A 71 12.06 7.97 18.29
C VAL A 71 12.15 6.70 17.45
N ARG A 72 13.15 6.63 16.57
CA ARG A 72 13.50 5.41 15.85
C ARG A 72 14.35 4.53 16.75
N VAL A 73 13.81 3.42 17.21
CA VAL A 73 14.59 2.41 17.92
C VAL A 73 15.17 1.39 16.95
N LEU A 74 16.25 0.73 17.39
CA LEU A 74 17.00 -0.25 16.59
C LEU A 74 17.43 0.32 15.23
N SER A 75 17.68 1.63 15.16
CA SER A 75 17.95 2.29 13.89
C SER A 75 19.37 2.04 13.39
N ARG A 76 19.52 2.05 12.06
CA ARG A 76 20.79 2.04 11.37
C ARG A 76 20.88 3.26 10.48
N ARG A 77 21.93 4.06 10.69
CA ARG A 77 22.19 5.29 9.95
C ARG A 77 23.40 5.14 9.03
N TYR A 78 23.22 5.57 7.78
CA TYR A 78 24.23 5.58 6.72
C TYR A 78 24.53 7.02 6.32
N THR A 79 25.80 7.42 6.38
CA THR A 79 26.23 8.74 5.93
C THR A 79 26.25 8.79 4.40
N LEU A 80 25.54 9.74 3.81
CA LEU A 80 25.48 9.91 2.34
C LEU A 80 26.54 10.89 1.82
N THR A 81 27.12 11.69 2.70
CA THR A 81 28.18 12.66 2.41
C THR A 81 29.38 12.39 3.31
N ALA A 82 30.59 12.70 2.85
CA ALA A 82 31.82 12.57 3.66
C ALA A 82 31.74 13.36 4.97
N THR A 83 31.06 14.51 4.95
CA THR A 83 30.84 15.37 6.12
C THR A 83 29.71 14.88 7.04
N GLY A 84 29.00 13.80 6.69
CA GLY A 84 27.80 13.33 7.42
C GLY A 84 26.59 14.28 7.37
N TYR A 85 26.66 15.36 6.58
CA TYR A 85 25.60 16.36 6.44
C TYR A 85 24.27 15.79 5.97
N LYS A 86 24.30 14.76 5.12
CA LYS A 86 23.12 14.01 4.68
C LYS A 86 23.24 12.56 5.08
N PHE A 87 22.11 11.96 5.40
CA PHE A 87 22.04 10.60 5.88
C PHE A 87 20.79 9.88 5.38
N LEU A 88 20.89 8.56 5.34
CA LEU A 88 19.75 7.65 5.23
C LEU A 88 19.68 6.86 6.53
N GLU A 89 18.54 6.85 7.17
CA GLU A 89 18.30 6.10 8.40
C GLU A 89 17.12 5.16 8.22
N ILE A 90 17.25 3.95 8.73
CA ILE A 90 16.16 2.98 8.80
C ILE A 90 15.99 2.56 10.24
N GLY A 91 14.77 2.53 10.75
CA GLY A 91 14.51 2.20 12.14
C GLY A 91 13.03 1.95 12.41
N ILE A 92 12.73 1.54 13.64
CA ILE A 92 11.35 1.26 14.06
C ILE A 92 10.82 2.50 14.76
N ASN A 93 9.81 3.11 14.16
CA ASN A 93 9.02 4.16 14.78
C ASN A 93 8.06 3.52 15.79
N ILE A 94 8.16 3.93 17.05
CA ILE A 94 7.33 3.40 18.13
C ILE A 94 5.98 4.13 18.10
N GLY A 95 4.91 3.36 17.95
CA GLY A 95 3.55 3.82 18.10
C GLY A 95 2.60 2.62 18.18
N PRO A 96 1.31 2.82 18.44
CA PRO A 96 0.31 1.79 18.21
C PRO A 96 -0.30 1.97 16.80
N PRO A 97 0.05 1.14 15.80
CA PRO A 97 1.10 0.12 15.76
C PRO A 97 2.48 0.68 15.40
N SER A 98 3.54 -0.01 15.80
CA SER A 98 4.91 0.36 15.45
C SER A 98 5.18 -0.07 14.01
N TYR A 99 6.10 0.62 13.34
CA TYR A 99 6.44 0.30 11.96
C TYR A 99 7.87 0.65 11.63
N VAL A 100 8.41 -0.03 10.62
CA VAL A 100 9.71 0.31 10.06
C VAL A 100 9.55 1.46 9.08
N GLU A 101 10.39 2.48 9.21
CA GLU A 101 10.43 3.61 8.28
C GLU A 101 11.85 3.85 7.76
N ILE A 102 11.92 4.41 6.56
CA ILE A 102 13.17 4.86 5.92
C ILE A 102 13.13 6.39 5.90
N ALA A 103 14.14 7.04 6.47
CA ALA A 103 14.26 8.49 6.52
C ALA A 103 15.48 8.95 5.75
N LEU A 104 15.29 9.89 4.82
CA LEU A 104 16.36 10.67 4.22
C LEU A 104 16.44 11.99 4.95
N GLY A 105 17.55 12.28 5.61
CA GLY A 105 17.67 13.49 6.40
C GLY A 105 18.93 14.29 6.15
N ASP A 106 18.93 15.50 6.71
CA ASP A 106 20.13 16.33 6.80
C ASP A 106 20.38 16.87 8.21
N HIS A 107 21.56 17.45 8.40
CA HIS A 107 21.98 17.99 9.70
C HIS A 107 21.12 19.19 10.19
N ARG A 108 20.21 19.75 9.35
CA ARG A 108 19.28 20.82 9.74
C ARG A 108 18.04 20.27 10.42
N GLY A 109 17.94 18.94 10.54
CA GLY A 109 16.77 18.25 11.09
C GLY A 109 15.62 18.12 10.09
N GLN A 110 15.86 18.37 8.80
CA GLN A 110 14.88 18.04 7.77
C GLN A 110 14.96 16.53 7.49
N GLU A 111 13.83 15.84 7.59
CA GLU A 111 13.73 14.41 7.31
C GLU A 111 12.55 14.13 6.38
N LEU A 112 12.84 13.46 5.28
CA LEU A 112 11.88 12.99 4.31
C LEU A 112 11.67 11.49 4.57
N ILE A 113 10.48 11.15 5.05
CA ILE A 113 10.10 9.78 5.41
C ILE A 113 9.54 9.06 4.18
N LEU A 114 10.03 7.85 3.95
CA LEU A 114 9.68 6.99 2.83
C LEU A 114 9.15 5.66 3.33
N SER A 115 8.05 5.20 2.72
CA SER A 115 7.66 3.79 2.80
C SER A 115 8.63 2.93 2.00
N LEU A 116 8.71 1.63 2.31
CA LEU A 116 9.48 0.69 1.51
C LEU A 116 9.06 0.69 0.04
N GLU A 117 7.75 0.80 -0.22
CA GLU A 117 7.20 0.90 -1.58
C GLU A 117 7.74 2.14 -2.31
N THR A 118 7.71 3.31 -1.66
CA THR A 118 8.23 4.55 -2.25
C THR A 118 9.73 4.46 -2.50
N TRP A 119 10.49 3.87 -1.56
CA TRP A 119 11.91 3.63 -1.74
C TRP A 119 12.20 2.74 -2.96
N LYS A 120 11.50 1.60 -3.09
CA LYS A 120 11.67 0.68 -4.22
C LYS A 120 11.31 1.32 -5.55
N GLY A 121 10.18 2.03 -5.62
CA GLY A 121 9.80 2.78 -6.81
C GLY A 121 10.83 3.84 -7.19
N LEU A 122 11.44 4.52 -6.21
CA LEU A 122 12.49 5.50 -6.46
C LEU A 122 13.75 4.84 -7.03
N TYR A 123 14.14 3.69 -6.49
CA TYR A 123 15.27 2.91 -6.98
C TYR A 123 15.06 2.33 -8.38
N GLU A 124 13.84 1.92 -8.71
CA GLU A 124 13.46 1.47 -10.07
C GLU A 124 13.57 2.62 -11.07
N GLN A 125 13.20 3.83 -10.67
CA GLN A 125 13.29 5.03 -11.49
C GLN A 125 14.73 5.58 -11.64
N ARG A 126 15.76 4.94 -11.04
CA ARG A 126 17.14 5.47 -11.04
C ARG A 126 17.67 5.85 -12.42
N TRP A 127 17.38 5.05 -13.45
CA TRP A 127 17.84 5.35 -14.81
C TRP A 127 17.13 6.55 -15.42
N ASN A 128 15.85 6.71 -15.14
CA ASN A 128 15.09 7.88 -15.57
C ASN A 128 15.58 9.15 -14.86
N ILE A 129 15.95 9.05 -13.57
CA ILE A 129 16.54 10.17 -12.82
C ILE A 129 17.91 10.55 -13.40
N TYR A 130 18.74 9.59 -13.80
CA TYR A 130 20.01 9.91 -14.47
C TYR A 130 19.80 10.53 -15.86
N LYS A 131 18.80 10.11 -16.63
CA LYS A 131 18.42 10.79 -17.88
C LYS A 131 17.92 12.20 -17.63
N LEU A 132 17.16 12.40 -16.56
CA LEU A 132 16.66 13.70 -16.15
C LEU A 132 17.81 14.65 -15.78
N LEU A 133 18.85 14.14 -15.11
CA LEU A 133 20.08 14.89 -14.84
C LEU A 133 20.86 15.28 -16.11
N LEU A 134 20.78 14.48 -17.16
CA LEU A 134 21.42 14.74 -18.46
C LEU A 134 20.56 15.60 -19.40
N ASN A 135 19.40 16.09 -18.94
CA ASN A 135 18.39 16.77 -19.76
C ASN A 135 17.91 15.94 -20.97
N ASP A 136 18.00 14.61 -20.89
CA ASP A 136 17.57 13.65 -21.93
C ASP A 136 16.26 12.94 -21.52
N TYR A 137 15.52 13.53 -20.58
CA TYR A 137 14.24 13.01 -20.12
C TYR A 137 13.10 13.90 -20.60
N LYS A 138 12.03 13.28 -21.10
CA LYS A 138 10.93 13.98 -21.78
C LYS A 138 10.12 14.88 -20.84
N ASP A 139 10.03 14.50 -19.57
CA ASP A 139 9.32 15.27 -18.54
C ASP A 139 10.30 16.05 -17.66
N ASN A 140 9.80 17.07 -16.96
CA ASN A 140 10.62 17.90 -16.06
C ASN A 140 10.74 17.33 -14.63
N PHE A 141 10.03 16.25 -14.33
CA PHE A 141 10.00 15.62 -13.02
C PHE A 141 9.66 14.13 -13.12
N ILE A 142 9.96 13.39 -12.06
CA ILE A 142 9.55 11.99 -11.90
C ILE A 142 8.72 11.90 -10.62
N SER A 143 7.58 11.20 -10.68
CA SER A 143 6.74 10.95 -9.52
C SER A 143 6.81 9.47 -9.11
N VAL A 144 6.90 9.24 -7.80
CA VAL A 144 6.92 7.92 -7.17
C VAL A 144 6.04 7.98 -5.94
N GLY A 145 4.78 7.54 -6.06
CA GLY A 145 3.81 7.67 -4.98
C GLY A 145 3.70 9.14 -4.51
N PRO A 146 3.93 9.44 -3.21
CA PRO A 146 3.90 10.80 -2.67
C PRO A 146 5.19 11.60 -2.89
N LEU A 147 6.21 11.02 -3.53
CA LEU A 147 7.51 11.64 -3.77
C LEU A 147 7.58 12.21 -5.19
N THR A 148 8.05 13.44 -5.30
CA THR A 148 8.40 14.07 -6.58
C THR A 148 9.90 14.32 -6.64
N VAL A 149 10.52 13.94 -7.75
CA VAL A 149 11.94 14.18 -8.05
C VAL A 149 12.03 15.25 -9.12
N ARG A 150 12.77 16.32 -8.84
CA ARG A 150 13.03 17.44 -9.76
C ARG A 150 14.52 17.73 -9.84
N ILE A 151 14.91 18.40 -10.92
CA ILE A 151 16.26 18.97 -11.04
C ILE A 151 16.17 20.47 -10.74
N CYS A 152 17.13 20.98 -9.99
CA CYS A 152 17.26 22.40 -9.69
C CYS A 152 18.72 22.82 -9.90
N LEU A 153 18.94 24.04 -10.36
CA LEU A 153 20.26 24.66 -10.36
C LEU A 153 20.39 25.57 -9.15
N MET A 154 21.50 25.45 -8.43
CA MET A 154 21.83 26.32 -7.31
C MET A 154 23.32 26.66 -7.39
N ASN A 155 23.65 27.94 -7.62
CA ASN A 155 25.02 28.42 -7.81
C ASN A 155 25.79 27.58 -8.87
N ASP A 156 25.17 27.40 -10.06
CA ASP A 156 25.70 26.61 -11.18
C ASP A 156 25.92 25.11 -10.89
N VAL A 157 25.48 24.63 -9.72
CA VAL A 157 25.49 23.20 -9.38
C VAL A 157 24.11 22.61 -9.63
N THR A 158 24.07 21.56 -10.45
CA THR A 158 22.88 20.73 -10.66
C THR A 158 22.60 19.88 -9.43
N LEU A 159 21.41 20.06 -8.86
CA LEU A 159 20.91 19.34 -7.69
C LEU A 159 19.68 18.51 -8.04
N VAL A 160 19.60 17.35 -7.43
CA VAL A 160 18.39 16.53 -7.38
C VAL A 160 17.61 16.93 -6.14
N ARG A 161 16.36 17.34 -6.36
CA ARG A 161 15.43 17.77 -5.33
C ARG A 161 14.36 16.69 -5.14
N LEU A 162 14.35 16.09 -3.96
CA LEU A 162 13.34 15.11 -3.52
C LEU A 162 12.30 15.85 -2.67
N GLU A 163 11.04 15.84 -3.10
CA GLU A 163 9.95 16.60 -2.49
C GLU A 163 8.81 15.68 -2.09
N SER A 164 8.33 15.82 -0.86
CA SER A 164 7.07 15.22 -0.43
C SER A 164 6.34 16.16 0.51
N LEU A 165 5.09 16.48 0.18
CA LEU A 165 4.24 17.43 0.91
C LEU A 165 4.99 18.74 1.23
N ASN A 166 5.40 18.91 2.49
CA ASN A 166 6.04 20.12 3.02
C ASN A 166 7.55 19.96 3.27
N VAL A 167 8.11 18.79 2.93
CA VAL A 167 9.53 18.50 3.14
C VAL A 167 10.22 18.36 1.78
N CYS A 168 11.41 18.95 1.70
CA CYS A 168 12.24 18.87 0.53
C CYS A 168 13.68 18.60 0.96
N LEU A 169 14.34 17.68 0.27
CA LEU A 169 15.75 17.39 0.45
C LEU A 169 16.46 17.48 -0.89
N THR A 170 17.47 18.36 -0.97
CA THR A 170 18.32 18.52 -2.15
C THR A 170 19.62 17.76 -1.98
N MET A 171 20.16 17.22 -3.06
CA MET A 171 21.47 16.56 -3.06
C MET A 171 22.12 16.61 -4.43
N ILE A 172 23.45 16.58 -4.48
CA ILE A 172 24.20 16.39 -5.72
C ILE A 172 24.10 14.94 -6.20
N GLU A 173 24.33 14.73 -7.50
CA GLU A 173 24.29 13.40 -8.14
C GLU A 173 25.16 12.36 -7.42
N SER A 174 26.38 12.72 -6.99
CA SER A 174 27.26 11.77 -6.31
C SER A 174 26.68 11.26 -4.98
N THR A 175 25.91 12.10 -4.27
CA THR A 175 25.22 11.73 -3.03
C THR A 175 24.00 10.86 -3.34
N LEU A 176 23.26 11.15 -4.41
CA LEU A 176 22.18 10.29 -4.89
C LEU A 176 22.68 8.90 -5.28
N ARG A 177 23.82 8.81 -5.98
CA ARG A 177 24.47 7.54 -6.33
C ARG A 177 24.83 6.72 -5.09
N ARG A 178 25.43 7.36 -4.08
CA ARG A 178 25.72 6.72 -2.78
C ARG A 178 24.45 6.23 -2.09
N MET A 179 23.37 7.01 -2.14
CA MET A 179 22.06 6.62 -1.61
C MET A 179 21.55 5.35 -2.29
N PHE A 180 21.57 5.28 -3.63
CA PHE A 180 21.12 4.09 -4.36
C PHE A 180 22.02 2.86 -4.20
N ALA A 181 23.32 3.05 -3.97
CA ALA A 181 24.23 1.95 -3.67
C ALA A 181 23.87 1.20 -2.36
N LEU A 182 23.05 1.80 -1.49
CA LEU A 182 22.59 1.19 -0.25
C LEU A 182 21.36 0.29 -0.42
N ASN A 183 20.80 0.12 -1.64
CA ASN A 183 19.53 -0.58 -1.83
C ASN A 183 19.49 -1.97 -1.18
N GLU A 184 20.50 -2.82 -1.45
CA GLU A 184 20.57 -4.16 -0.87
C GLU A 184 20.71 -4.13 0.65
N CYS A 185 21.48 -3.18 1.19
CA CYS A 185 21.61 -2.99 2.64
C CYS A 185 20.28 -2.58 3.27
N ILE A 186 19.47 -1.78 2.58
CA ILE A 186 18.15 -1.34 3.04
C ILE A 186 17.19 -2.50 3.06
N ASP A 187 17.11 -3.31 1.99
CA ASP A 187 16.25 -4.51 1.96
C ASP A 187 16.57 -5.45 3.12
N VAL A 188 17.85 -5.80 3.31
CA VAL A 188 18.29 -6.68 4.41
C VAL A 188 17.98 -6.08 5.78
N THR A 189 18.19 -4.78 5.97
CA THR A 189 17.92 -4.12 7.26
C THR A 189 16.43 -4.02 7.54
N PHE A 190 15.62 -3.72 6.53
CA PHE A 190 14.17 -3.62 6.64
C PHE A 190 13.58 -4.96 7.06
N ASP A 191 13.91 -6.04 6.35
CA ASP A 191 13.43 -7.40 6.66
C ASP A 191 13.85 -7.84 8.06
N ARG A 192 15.03 -7.43 8.52
CA ARG A 192 15.48 -7.70 9.89
C ARG A 192 14.63 -6.96 10.91
N LEU A 193 14.34 -5.68 10.69
CA LEU A 193 13.59 -4.85 11.64
C LEU A 193 12.10 -5.21 11.71
N VAL A 194 11.49 -5.58 10.59
CA VAL A 194 10.07 -6.02 10.56
C VAL A 194 9.82 -7.18 11.54
N ARG A 195 10.77 -8.12 11.65
CA ARG A 195 10.67 -9.24 12.59
C ARG A 195 10.68 -8.84 14.07
N PHE A 196 11.10 -7.62 14.39
CA PHE A 196 11.11 -7.10 15.76
C PHE A 196 9.89 -6.22 16.08
N VAL A 197 9.08 -5.83 15.09
CA VAL A 197 7.94 -4.92 15.28
C VAL A 197 6.95 -5.49 16.31
N ASP A 198 6.51 -6.74 16.17
CA ASP A 198 5.56 -7.36 17.10
C ASP A 198 6.12 -7.42 18.54
N THR A 199 7.43 -7.65 18.68
CA THR A 199 8.10 -7.67 19.99
C THR A 199 8.18 -6.27 20.62
N ILE A 200 8.23 -5.23 19.80
CA ILE A 200 8.19 -3.84 20.27
C ILE A 200 6.76 -3.46 20.62
N ASP A 201 5.78 -3.77 19.78
CA ASP A 201 4.38 -3.48 20.05
C ASP A 201 3.91 -4.09 21.37
N THR A 202 4.27 -5.36 21.63
CA THR A 202 3.97 -6.01 22.92
C THR A 202 4.61 -5.37 24.15
N LYS A 203 5.67 -4.57 23.97
CA LYS A 203 6.37 -3.86 25.07
C LYS A 203 5.89 -2.43 25.28
N TYR A 204 5.36 -1.80 24.24
CA TYR A 204 5.01 -0.38 24.24
C TYR A 204 3.52 -0.11 24.01
N THR A 205 2.69 -1.16 23.98
CA THR A 205 1.22 -1.13 24.08
C THR A 205 0.79 -1.48 25.50
#